data_AF-A0A496V3V7-F1
#
_entry.id   AF-A0A496V3V7-F1
#
_cell.length_a   1.000
_cell.length_b   1.000
_cell.length_c   1.000
_cell.angle_alpha   90.00
_cell.angle_beta   90.00
_cell.angle_gamma   90.00
#
_symmetry.space_group_name_H-M   'P 1'
#
loop_
_entity.id
_entity.type
_entity.pdbx_description
1 polymer ?
#
loop_
_entity_poly.entity_id
_entity_poly.type
_entity_poly.pdbx_seq_one_letter_code
_entity_poly.pdbx_strand_id
1 'polypeptide(L)'
;MKQLMKSMVDESGQLMAVECFYYTDLPTDIGFIKLAFQQNNYFVVATEDDSLEVTDNVASLFEQNDFKRVDLSDRSPWQSAIGKPVRWIWTMVNQQGYLDGLQFEFANDISQKPVVLQLIAMASGINLYKRSV
;
A
#
# COMPACT_ATOMS: atom_id res chain seq x y z
N MET A 1 5.34 -11.30 5.80
CA MET A 1 4.42 -10.17 6.10
C MET A 1 4.72 -9.42 7.41
N LYS A 2 4.55 -9.99 8.62
CA LYS A 2 4.73 -9.22 9.89
C LYS A 2 6.11 -8.55 10.05
N GLN A 3 7.17 -9.23 9.62
CA GLN A 3 8.54 -8.69 9.67
C GLN A 3 8.74 -7.51 8.71
N LEU A 4 8.22 -7.60 7.49
CA LEU A 4 8.31 -6.51 6.50
C LEU A 4 7.53 -5.27 6.96
N MET A 5 6.32 -5.45 7.49
CA MET A 5 5.54 -4.34 8.05
C MET A 5 6.25 -3.70 9.25
N LYS A 6 6.88 -4.51 10.12
CA LYS A 6 7.70 -3.98 11.21
C LYS A 6 8.89 -3.17 10.69
N SER A 7 9.62 -3.67 9.71
CA SER A 7 10.73 -2.93 9.08
C SER A 7 10.24 -1.64 8.41
N MET A 8 9.05 -1.66 7.78
CA MET A 8 8.43 -0.47 7.22
C MET A 8 8.17 0.61 8.29
N VAL A 9 7.72 0.23 9.48
CA VAL A 9 7.50 1.17 10.59
C VAL A 9 8.82 1.65 11.20
N ASP A 10 9.74 0.74 11.48
CA ASP A 10 10.90 1.02 12.34
C ASP A 10 12.11 1.58 11.56
N GLU A 11 12.26 1.23 10.28
CA GLU A 11 13.53 1.36 9.55
C GLU A 11 13.42 2.08 8.21
N SER A 12 12.20 2.19 7.64
CA SER A 12 12.05 2.64 6.25
C SER A 12 12.11 4.14 6.02
N GLY A 13 12.03 4.95 7.08
CA GLY A 13 12.05 6.40 7.00
C GLY A 13 10.79 6.99 6.38
N GLN A 14 10.93 8.13 5.70
CA GLN A 14 9.80 8.84 5.10
C GLN A 14 9.33 8.20 3.79
N LEU A 15 8.02 8.22 3.55
CA LEU A 15 7.45 7.86 2.25
C LEU A 15 7.83 8.92 1.22
N MET A 16 8.55 8.52 0.18
CA MET A 16 9.09 9.42 -0.85
C MET A 16 8.25 9.42 -2.12
N ALA A 17 7.71 8.27 -2.51
CA ALA A 17 6.88 8.15 -3.70
C ALA A 17 5.90 6.98 -3.60
N VAL A 18 4.82 7.06 -4.38
CA VAL A 18 3.83 6.00 -4.53
C VAL A 18 3.53 5.79 -6.00
N GLU A 19 3.73 4.56 -6.46
CA GLU A 19 3.43 4.14 -7.83
C GLU A 19 2.35 3.05 -7.78
N CYS A 20 1.25 3.24 -8.52
CA CYS A 20 0.24 2.21 -8.70
C CYS A 20 0.42 1.51 -10.05
N PHE A 21 0.20 0.21 -10.05
CA PHE A 21 0.30 -0.66 -11.22
C PHE A 21 -1.08 -1.22 -11.52
N TYR A 22 -1.65 -0.75 -12.61
CA TYR A 22 -2.99 -1.13 -13.07
C TYR A 22 -2.88 -2.22 -14.12
N TYR A 23 -3.77 -3.21 -14.10
CA TYR A 23 -3.86 -4.18 -15.19
C TYR A 23 -4.15 -3.45 -16.51
N THR A 24 -3.47 -3.80 -17.59
CA THR A 24 -3.72 -3.15 -18.90
C THR A 24 -5.14 -3.37 -19.41
N ASP A 25 -5.70 -4.55 -19.12
CA ASP A 25 -7.03 -4.96 -19.58
C ASP A 25 -8.15 -4.45 -18.66
N LEU A 26 -7.81 -4.10 -17.41
CA LEU A 26 -8.70 -3.52 -16.40
C LEU A 26 -8.06 -2.24 -15.83
N PRO A 27 -8.07 -1.13 -16.58
CA PRO A 27 -7.25 0.05 -16.27
C PRO A 27 -7.70 0.83 -15.03
N THR A 28 -8.81 0.45 -14.42
CA THR A 28 -9.30 0.98 -13.14
C THR A 28 -8.78 0.19 -11.94
N ASP A 29 -8.31 -1.03 -12.16
CA ASP A 29 -8.08 -2.00 -11.09
C ASP A 29 -6.59 -2.06 -10.80
N ILE A 30 -6.25 -1.71 -9.56
CA ILE A 30 -4.88 -1.69 -9.08
C ILE A 30 -4.49 -3.12 -8.72
N GLY A 31 -3.56 -3.73 -9.46
CA GLY A 31 -3.01 -5.04 -9.09
C GLY A 31 -2.07 -4.95 -7.90
N PHE A 32 -1.17 -3.96 -7.91
CA PHE A 32 -0.31 -3.69 -6.77
C PHE A 32 0.13 -2.22 -6.68
N ILE A 33 0.55 -1.85 -5.47
CA ILE A 33 1.03 -0.50 -5.13
C ILE A 33 2.46 -0.63 -4.64
N LYS A 34 3.37 0.15 -5.21
CA LYS A 34 4.72 0.34 -4.69
C LYS A 34 4.75 1.56 -3.76
N LEU A 35 5.20 1.33 -2.54
CA LEU A 35 5.48 2.35 -1.53
C LEU A 35 7.00 2.50 -1.46
N ALA A 36 7.51 3.59 -2.03
CA ALA A 36 8.94 3.89 -2.02
C ALA A 36 9.27 4.79 -0.83
N PHE A 37 10.05 4.27 0.10
CA PHE A 37 10.55 5.01 1.25
C PHE A 37 12.03 5.38 1.08
N GLN A 38 12.57 6.17 2.01
CA GLN A 38 13.96 6.61 1.98
C GLN A 38 14.97 5.46 1.97
N GLN A 39 14.72 4.41 2.75
CA GLN A 39 15.65 3.27 2.88
C GLN A 39 15.25 2.08 1.99
N ASN A 40 13.95 1.81 1.83
CA ASN A 40 13.45 0.57 1.24
C ASN A 40 12.21 0.81 0.36
N ASN A 41 11.94 -0.14 -0.54
CA ASN A 41 10.68 -0.20 -1.28
C ASN A 41 9.86 -1.39 -0.76
N TYR A 42 8.56 -1.20 -0.66
CA TYR A 42 7.62 -2.27 -0.37
C TYR A 42 6.49 -2.25 -1.38
N PHE A 43 5.88 -3.40 -1.57
CA PHE A 43 4.77 -3.60 -2.48
C PHE A 43 3.60 -4.18 -1.71
N VAL A 44 2.42 -3.62 -1.94
CA VAL A 44 1.15 -4.20 -1.50
C VAL A 44 0.46 -4.77 -2.72
N VAL A 45 0.17 -6.06 -2.71
CA VAL A 45 -0.31 -6.82 -3.86
C VAL A 45 -1.69 -7.40 -3.53
N ALA A 46 -2.65 -7.24 -4.42
CA ALA A 46 -3.90 -8.00 -4.36
C ALA A 46 -3.69 -9.39 -4.97
N THR A 47 -4.11 -10.42 -4.25
CA THR A 47 -4.09 -11.81 -4.71
C THR A 47 -5.42 -12.19 -5.36
N GLU A 48 -5.44 -13.32 -6.07
CA GLU A 48 -6.64 -13.84 -6.73
C GLU A 48 -7.79 -14.15 -5.74
N ASP A 49 -7.46 -14.45 -4.47
CA ASP A 49 -8.43 -14.79 -3.41
C ASP A 49 -8.92 -13.56 -2.61
N ASP A 50 -8.76 -12.35 -3.15
CA ASP A 50 -9.12 -11.09 -2.49
C ASP A 50 -8.41 -10.88 -1.15
N SER A 51 -7.16 -11.32 -1.05
CA SER A 51 -6.25 -10.96 0.05
C SER A 51 -5.22 -9.92 -0.37
N LEU A 52 -4.57 -9.32 0.63
CA LEU A 52 -3.41 -8.45 0.47
C LEU A 52 -2.14 -9.15 0.94
N GLU A 53 -1.09 -9.03 0.14
CA GLU A 53 0.27 -9.41 0.52
C GLU A 53 1.18 -8.18 0.58
N VAL A 54 2.09 -8.15 1.56
CA VAL A 54 3.21 -7.19 1.59
C VAL A 54 4.51 -7.92 1.29
N THR A 55 5.18 -7.50 0.23
CA THR A 55 6.45 -8.05 -0.28
C THR A 55 7.44 -6.95 -0.60
N ASP A 56 8.73 -7.28 -0.71
CA ASP A 56 9.80 -6.42 -1.22
C ASP A 56 10.21 -6.80 -2.66
N ASN A 57 9.58 -7.82 -3.23
CA ASN A 57 9.85 -8.34 -4.57
C ASN A 57 8.55 -8.67 -5.32
N VAL A 58 8.45 -8.19 -6.56
CA VAL A 58 7.30 -8.36 -7.46
C VAL A 58 7.69 -8.90 -8.84
N ALA A 59 8.90 -9.47 -9.00
CA ALA A 59 9.39 -9.95 -10.28
C ALA A 59 8.42 -10.94 -10.95
N SER A 60 7.87 -11.88 -10.19
CA SER A 60 6.90 -12.87 -10.66
C SER A 60 5.58 -12.26 -11.14
N LEU A 61 5.16 -11.09 -10.62
CA LEU A 61 3.92 -10.45 -11.04
C LEU A 61 4.03 -9.91 -12.47
N PHE A 62 5.18 -9.30 -12.81
CA PHE A 62 5.46 -8.78 -14.14
C PHE A 62 5.68 -9.88 -15.19
N GLU A 63 6.06 -11.10 -14.78
CA GLU A 63 6.17 -12.24 -15.69
C GLU A 63 4.79 -12.78 -16.12
N GLN A 64 3.77 -12.59 -15.29
CA GLN A 64 2.44 -13.16 -15.47
C GLN A 64 1.43 -12.18 -16.05
N ASN A 65 1.65 -10.87 -15.90
CA ASN A 65 0.69 -9.84 -16.24
C ASN A 65 1.36 -8.58 -16.81
N ASP A 66 0.63 -7.89 -17.69
CA ASP A 66 1.01 -6.57 -18.18
C ASP A 66 0.39 -5.47 -17.30
N PHE A 67 1.24 -4.53 -16.85
CA PHE A 67 0.83 -3.44 -15.98
C PHE A 67 1.14 -2.07 -16.57
N LYS A 68 0.17 -1.16 -16.44
CA LYS A 68 0.39 0.27 -16.62
C LYS A 68 0.78 0.91 -15.29
N ARG A 69 2.00 1.44 -15.24
CA ARG A 69 2.51 2.20 -14.09
C ARG A 69 2.00 3.64 -14.10
N VAL A 70 1.54 4.13 -12.95
CA VAL A 70 1.15 5.53 -12.73
C VAL A 70 1.71 6.03 -11.41
N ASP A 71 2.45 7.14 -11.44
CA ASP A 71 2.88 7.84 -10.24
C ASP A 71 1.71 8.64 -9.64
N LEU A 72 1.38 8.35 -8.38
CA LEU A 72 0.29 9.01 -7.64
C LEU A 72 0.81 9.84 -6.47
N SER A 73 2.12 10.06 -6.35
CA SER A 73 2.75 10.75 -5.21
C SER A 73 2.14 12.14 -4.96
N ASP A 74 1.89 12.90 -6.02
CA ASP A 74 1.31 14.25 -5.95
C ASP A 74 -0.23 14.27 -6.00
N ARG A 75 -0.88 13.10 -5.94
CA ARG A 75 -2.34 12.99 -6.06
C ARG A 75 -2.97 12.60 -4.73
N SER A 76 -4.21 13.04 -4.54
CA SER A 76 -5.02 12.58 -3.41
C SER A 76 -5.27 11.07 -3.53
N PRO A 77 -5.20 10.29 -2.42
CA PRO A 77 -4.93 10.75 -1.06
C PRO A 77 -3.43 10.73 -0.66
N TRP A 78 -2.55 10.20 -1.50
CA TRP A 78 -1.12 9.97 -1.21
C TRP A 78 -0.32 11.23 -0.95
N GLN A 79 -0.62 12.33 -1.62
CA GLN A 79 0.08 13.62 -1.43
C GLN A 79 0.18 14.03 0.04
N SER A 80 -0.86 13.72 0.83
CA SER A 80 -0.86 14.03 2.26
C SER A 80 0.06 13.12 3.10
N ALA A 81 0.36 11.91 2.63
CA ALA A 81 1.27 10.95 3.27
C ALA A 81 2.74 11.13 2.86
N ILE A 82 3.02 11.70 1.68
CA ILE A 82 4.41 11.96 1.22
C ILE A 82 5.17 12.81 2.26
N GLY A 83 6.44 12.44 2.47
CA GLY A 83 7.35 13.05 3.43
C GLY A 83 7.11 12.64 4.88
N LYS A 84 6.20 11.70 5.17
CA LYS A 84 5.94 11.19 6.52
C LYS A 84 6.35 9.72 6.64
N PRO A 85 6.91 9.30 7.78
CA PRO A 85 7.10 7.88 8.04
C PRO A 85 5.77 7.20 8.34
N VAL A 86 5.74 5.87 8.18
CA VAL A 86 4.65 5.06 8.72
C VAL A 86 4.83 4.99 10.23
N ARG A 87 3.79 5.37 10.98
CA ARG A 87 3.76 5.18 12.43
C ARG A 87 3.19 3.81 12.80
N TRP A 88 2.07 3.45 12.18
CA TRP A 88 1.37 2.20 12.47
C TRP A 88 0.81 1.58 11.21
N ILE A 89 0.75 0.25 11.21
CA ILE A 89 0.05 -0.55 10.21
C ILE A 89 -0.88 -1.50 10.97
N TRP A 90 -2.18 -1.49 10.63
CA TRP A 90 -3.13 -2.48 11.12
C TRP A 90 -3.54 -3.41 9.99
N THR A 91 -3.60 -4.69 10.30
CA THR A 91 -4.14 -5.75 9.44
C THR A 91 -5.62 -5.92 9.71
N MET A 92 -6.44 -5.91 8.66
CA MET A 92 -7.88 -6.17 8.71
C MET A 92 -8.12 -7.57 8.14
N VAL A 93 -8.58 -8.48 8.98
CA VAL A 93 -8.82 -9.88 8.62
C VAL A 93 -10.33 -10.12 8.69
N ASN A 94 -10.91 -10.63 7.62
CA ASN A 94 -12.34 -10.88 7.57
C ASN A 94 -12.75 -12.15 8.34
N GLN A 95 -14.06 -12.42 8.38
CA GLN A 95 -14.65 -13.55 9.10
C GLN A 95 -14.20 -14.93 8.60
N GLN A 96 -13.60 -15.01 7.41
CA GLN A 96 -13.08 -16.24 6.82
C GLN A 96 -11.57 -16.40 7.07
N GLY A 97 -10.91 -15.41 7.68
CA GLY A 97 -9.48 -15.46 7.99
C GLY A 97 -8.57 -14.87 6.92
N TYR A 98 -9.13 -14.30 5.85
CA TYR A 98 -8.34 -13.63 4.81
C TYR A 98 -7.97 -12.21 5.21
N LEU A 99 -6.73 -11.82 4.92
CA LEU A 99 -6.27 -10.44 5.10
C LEU A 99 -6.77 -9.61 3.93
N ASP A 100 -7.98 -9.08 4.02
CA ASP A 100 -8.60 -8.30 2.96
C ASP A 100 -8.29 -6.81 3.06
N GLY A 101 -7.52 -6.38 4.07
CA GLY A 101 -7.21 -4.96 4.21
C GLY A 101 -6.01 -4.59 5.07
N LEU A 102 -5.41 -3.46 4.73
CA LEU A 102 -4.34 -2.81 5.47
C LEU A 102 -4.70 -1.36 5.75
N GLN A 103 -4.54 -0.91 6.99
CA GLN A 103 -4.65 0.51 7.35
C GLN A 103 -3.27 1.04 7.72
N PHE A 104 -2.86 2.10 7.04
CA PHE A 104 -1.61 2.82 7.31
C PHE A 104 -1.91 4.12 8.05
N GLU A 105 -1.14 4.41 9.08
CA GLU A 105 -1.06 5.73 9.71
C GLU A 105 0.29 6.36 9.40
N PHE A 106 0.28 7.53 8.79
CA PHE A 106 1.47 8.33 8.49
C PHE A 106 1.50 9.62 9.33
N ALA A 107 2.59 9.85 10.05
CA ALA A 107 2.79 11.08 10.82
C ALA A 107 4.22 11.20 11.36
N ASN A 108 4.75 12.42 11.47
CA ASN A 108 6.11 12.66 11.96
C ASN A 108 6.23 12.54 13.49
N ASP A 109 5.19 12.98 14.22
CA ASP A 109 5.19 13.00 15.69
C ASP A 109 3.77 12.96 16.26
N ILE A 110 3.62 12.58 17.54
CA ILE A 110 2.32 12.29 18.16
C ILE A 110 1.36 13.50 18.19
N SER A 111 1.88 14.72 18.09
CA SER A 111 1.09 15.95 18.16
C SER A 111 0.47 16.33 16.83
N GLN A 112 0.97 15.78 15.72
CA GLN A 112 0.43 15.99 14.39
C GLN A 112 -0.80 15.11 14.14
N LYS A 113 -1.81 15.71 13.51
CA LYS A 113 -2.96 14.96 12.98
C LYS A 113 -2.45 13.93 11.96
N PRO A 114 -2.71 12.63 12.16
CA PRO A 114 -2.22 11.62 11.25
C PRO A 114 -2.95 11.62 9.91
N VAL A 115 -2.26 11.12 8.88
CA VAL A 115 -2.88 10.73 7.62
C VAL A 115 -3.15 9.24 7.65
N VAL A 116 -4.42 8.87 7.60
CA VAL A 116 -4.86 7.47 7.67
C VAL A 116 -5.40 7.03 6.32
N LEU A 117 -4.75 6.02 5.73
CA LEU A 117 -5.12 5.43 4.44
C LEU A 117 -5.46 3.96 4.64
N GLN A 118 -6.49 3.48 3.96
CA GLN A 118 -6.89 2.07 3.96
C GLN A 118 -6.80 1.51 2.55
N LEU A 119 -6.13 0.38 2.41
CA LEU A 119 -6.09 -0.44 1.21
C LEU A 119 -6.96 -1.67 1.48
N ILE A 120 -7.91 -1.96 0.59
CA ILE A 120 -8.82 -3.11 0.71
C ILE A 120 -8.72 -3.93 -0.58
N ALA A 121 -8.47 -5.23 -0.45
CA ALA A 121 -8.56 -6.16 -1.56
C ALA A 121 -10.04 -6.36 -1.94
N MET A 122 -10.38 -6.14 -3.19
CA MET A 122 -11.71 -6.36 -3.75
C MET A 122 -11.59 -6.72 -5.22
N ALA A 123 -12.22 -7.83 -5.64
CA ALA A 123 -12.27 -8.27 -7.03
C ALA A 123 -10.87 -8.37 -7.68
N SER A 124 -9.92 -8.99 -6.97
CA SER A 124 -8.52 -9.17 -7.34
C SER A 124 -7.74 -7.86 -7.59
N GLY A 125 -8.25 -6.74 -7.07
CA GLY A 125 -7.62 -5.43 -7.11
C GLY A 125 -7.60 -4.74 -5.74
N ILE A 126 -6.97 -3.58 -5.69
CA ILE A 126 -6.84 -2.77 -4.47
C ILE A 126 -7.71 -1.52 -4.57
N ASN A 127 -8.64 -1.36 -3.62
CA ASN A 127 -9.38 -0.13 -3.40
C ASN A 127 -8.73 0.71 -2.31
N LEU A 128 -8.58 2.01 -2.58
CA LEU A 128 -7.93 2.97 -1.69
C LEU A 128 -8.94 3.94 -1.08
N TYR A 129 -8.95 4.02 0.25
CA TYR A 129 -9.80 4.93 1.00
C TYR A 129 -8.98 5.84 1.91
N LYS A 130 -9.34 7.12 1.96
CA LYS A 130 -8.83 8.06 2.96
C LYS A 130 -9.80 8.11 4.13
N ARG A 131 -9.30 7.90 5.35
CA ARG A 131 -10.08 8.09 6.57
C ARG A 131 -10.01 9.55 7.00
N SER A 132 -11.17 10.15 7.22
CA SER A 132 -11.27 11.40 7.97
C SER A 132 -11.26 11.04 9.46
N VAL A 133 -10.11 11.27 10.10
CA VAL A 133 -9.97 11.29 11.57
C VAL A 133 -10.31 12.65 12.13
#